data_AF-A0A2M6Y3V7-F1
#
_entry.id   AF-A0A2M6Y3V7-F1
#
_cell.length_a   1.000
_cell.length_b   1.000
_cell.length_c   1.000
_cell.angle_alpha   90.00
_cell.angle_beta   90.00
_cell.angle_gamma   90.00
#
_symmetry.space_group_name_H-M   'P 1'
#
loop_
_entity.id
_entity.type
_entity.pdbx_description
1 polymer ?
#
loop_
_entity_poly.entity_id
_entity_poly.type
_entity_poly.pdbx_seq_one_letter_code
_entity_poly.pdbx_strand_id
1 'polypeptide(L)'
;MDDRLRSIRGKIDGLDRRIAGLLAKRFSLALRITREQLRKQPADHAREKRVLGNAAAAAGDKAFRAAARDVFAEVIRQTKKIQNADTHR
;
A
#
# COMPACT_ATOMS: atom_id res chain seq x y z
N MET A 1 -2.44 18.37 -28.99
CA MET A 1 -2.58 17.60 -27.73
C MET A 1 -3.94 17.97 -27.16
N ASP A 2 -4.87 17.02 -27.06
CA ASP A 2 -6.24 17.26 -26.60
C ASP A 2 -6.26 17.84 -25.17
N ASP A 3 -6.84 19.02 -24.98
CA ASP A 3 -6.92 19.71 -23.67
C ASP A 3 -7.66 18.88 -22.62
N ARG A 4 -8.61 18.03 -23.06
CA ARG A 4 -9.30 17.08 -22.18
C ARG A 4 -8.35 16.01 -21.66
N LEU A 5 -7.48 15.47 -22.51
CA LEU A 5 -6.47 14.49 -22.14
C LEU A 5 -5.49 15.09 -21.11
N ARG A 6 -5.04 16.34 -21.33
CA ARG A 6 -4.17 17.05 -20.39
C ARG A 6 -4.82 17.22 -19.02
N SER A 7 -6.10 17.63 -19.00
CA SER A 7 -6.85 17.79 -17.75
C SER A 7 -7.00 16.48 -16.98
N ILE A 8 -7.29 15.37 -17.68
CA ILE A 8 -7.41 14.05 -17.04
C ILE A 8 -6.06 13.60 -16.46
N ARG A 9 -4.96 13.75 -17.21
CA ARG A 9 -3.62 13.41 -16.73
C ARG A 9 -3.23 14.21 -15.48
N GLY A 10 -3.50 15.52 -15.46
CA GLY A 10 -3.23 16.33 -14.27
C GLY A 10 -4.01 15.87 -13.01
N LYS A 11 -5.23 15.36 -13.19
CA LYS A 11 -6.01 14.75 -12.08
C LYS A 11 -5.37 13.44 -11.60
N ILE A 12 -4.88 12.60 -12.53
CA ILE A 12 -4.14 11.37 -12.21
C ILE A 12 -2.87 11.71 -11.44
N ASP A 13 -2.06 12.66 -11.91
CA ASP A 13 -0.82 13.08 -11.23
C ASP A 13 -1.08 13.59 -9.80
N GLY A 14 -2.21 14.27 -9.60
CA GLY A 14 -2.66 14.71 -8.28
C GLY A 14 -3.03 13.54 -7.37
N LEU A 15 -3.70 12.52 -7.92
CA LEU A 15 -4.05 11.30 -7.19
C LEU A 15 -2.78 10.50 -6.83
N ASP A 16 -1.85 10.34 -7.76
CA ASP A 16 -0.62 9.57 -7.57
C ASP A 16 0.26 10.16 -6.47
N ARG A 17 0.37 11.48 -6.40
CA ARG A 17 1.05 12.17 -5.29
C ARG A 17 0.39 11.88 -3.95
N ARG A 18 -0.94 11.82 -3.89
CA ARG A 18 -1.67 11.46 -2.67
C ARG A 18 -1.45 10.00 -2.30
N ILE A 19 -1.46 9.09 -3.27
CA ILE A 19 -1.17 7.66 -3.07
C ILE A 19 0.24 7.50 -2.49
N ALA A 20 1.25 8.15 -3.08
CA ALA A 20 2.62 8.12 -2.59
C ALA A 20 2.73 8.58 -1.13
N GLY A 21 2.07 9.70 -0.77
CA GLY A 21 2.03 10.20 0.60
C GLY A 21 1.35 9.23 1.58
N LEU A 22 0.26 8.57 1.16
CA LEU A 22 -0.42 7.57 1.97
C LEU A 22 0.43 6.31 2.17
N LEU A 23 1.14 5.86 1.14
CA LEU A 23 2.07 4.73 1.22
C LEU A 23 3.21 5.02 2.20
N ALA A 24 3.82 6.22 2.13
CA ALA A 24 4.86 6.63 3.06
C ALA A 24 4.38 6.59 4.52
N LYS A 25 3.19 7.14 4.81
CA LYS A 25 2.57 7.07 6.14
C LYS A 25 2.35 5.64 6.59
N ARG A 26 1.84 4.78 5.70
CA ARG A 26 1.61 3.36 5.99
C ARG A 26 2.91 2.63 6.33
N PHE A 27 3.99 2.88 5.59
CA PHE A 27 5.29 2.25 5.86
C PHE A 27 5.91 2.75 7.17
N SER A 28 5.77 4.04 7.49
CA SER A 28 6.20 4.58 8.79
C SER A 28 5.51 3.88 9.96
N LEU A 29 4.20 3.65 9.88
CA LEU A 29 3.47 2.87 10.89
C LEU A 29 3.97 1.42 10.99
N ALA A 30 4.31 0.79 9.87
CA ALA A 30 4.87 -0.55 9.88
C ALA A 30 6.26 -0.61 10.53
N LEU A 31 7.11 0.40 10.31
CA LEU A 31 8.40 0.53 10.98
C LEU A 31 8.25 0.75 12.49
N ARG A 32 7.23 1.49 12.92
CA ARG A 32 6.96 1.64 14.36
C ARG A 32 6.72 0.30 15.05
N ILE A 33 6.02 -0.63 14.39
CA ILE A 33 5.79 -1.99 14.93
C ILE A 33 7.11 -2.71 15.22
N THR A 34 8.10 -2.59 14.34
CA THR A 34 9.42 -3.22 14.53
C THR A 34 10.25 -2.49 15.58
N ARG A 35 10.33 -1.16 15.50
CA ARG A 35 11.13 -0.33 16.43
C ARG A 35 10.64 -0.38 17.86
N GLU A 36 9.32 -0.40 18.05
CA GLU A 36 8.68 -0.54 19.36
C GLU A 36 8.60 -2.02 19.81
N GLN A 37 9.20 -2.95 19.04
CA GLN A 37 9.24 -4.40 19.32
C GLN A 37 7.86 -5.03 19.59
N LEU A 38 6.80 -4.44 19.03
CA LEU A 38 5.42 -4.89 19.25
C LEU A 38 5.14 -6.26 18.63
N ARG A 39 6.03 -6.73 17.75
CA ARG A 39 5.96 -8.06 17.16
C ARG A 39 7.35 -8.58 16.80
N LYS A 40 7.61 -9.84 17.16
CA LYS A 40 8.87 -10.53 16.88
C LYS A 40 9.07 -10.95 15.43
N GLN A 41 7.99 -11.17 14.68
CA GLN A 41 8.04 -11.59 13.27
C GLN A 41 7.26 -10.65 12.36
N PRO A 42 7.86 -10.16 11.26
CA PRO A 42 7.18 -9.32 10.27
C PRO A 42 6.03 -10.01 9.53
N ALA A 43 6.04 -11.35 9.45
CA ALA A 43 5.00 -12.12 8.78
C ALA A 43 3.73 -12.28 9.63
N ASP A 44 2.58 -11.93 9.06
CA ASP A 44 1.25 -12.15 9.62
C ASP A 44 0.25 -12.52 8.53
N HIS A 45 0.14 -13.81 8.22
CA HIS A 45 -0.75 -14.28 7.15
C HIS A 45 -2.22 -13.91 7.37
N ALA A 46 -2.70 -13.91 8.62
CA ALA A 46 -4.08 -13.54 8.93
C ALA A 46 -4.30 -12.05 8.66
N ARG A 47 -3.38 -11.19 9.09
CA ARG A 47 -3.44 -9.74 8.80
C ARG A 47 -3.31 -9.46 7.31
N GLU A 48 -2.39 -10.12 6.61
CA GLU A 48 -2.19 -9.97 5.17
C GLU A 48 -3.48 -10.31 4.40
N LYS A 49 -4.12 -11.45 4.71
CA LYS A 49 -5.40 -11.83 4.11
C LYS A 49 -6.49 -10.78 4.35
N ARG A 50 -6.56 -10.20 5.55
CA ARG A 50 -7.49 -9.09 5.85
C ARG A 50 -7.18 -7.83 5.06
N VAL A 51 -5.90 -7.45 4.90
CA VAL A 51 -5.52 -6.28 4.09
C VAL A 51 -5.98 -6.45 2.64
N LEU A 52 -5.74 -7.62 2.05
CA LEU A 52 -6.15 -7.92 0.67
C LEU A 52 -7.67 -7.93 0.52
N GLY A 53 -8.39 -8.48 1.50
CA GLY A 53 -9.86 -8.45 1.52
C GLY A 53 -10.42 -7.03 1.59
N ASN A 54 -9.86 -6.20 2.48
CA ASN A 54 -10.28 -4.80 2.64
C ASN A 54 -10.00 -3.98 1.38
N ALA A 55 -8.85 -4.18 0.73
CA ALA A 55 -8.50 -3.49 -0.51
C ALA A 55 -9.47 -3.84 -1.64
N ALA A 56 -9.78 -5.13 -1.82
CA ALA A 56 -10.74 -5.59 -2.80
C ALA A 56 -12.15 -5.03 -2.52
N ALA A 57 -12.59 -4.99 -1.26
CA ALA A 57 -13.88 -4.42 -0.88
C ALA A 57 -13.95 -2.91 -1.14
N ALA A 58 -12.88 -2.17 -0.78
CA ALA A 58 -12.81 -0.71 -0.95
C ALA A 58 -12.75 -0.27 -2.42
N ALA A 59 -12.24 -1.12 -3.32
CA ALA A 59 -12.24 -0.83 -4.75
C ALA A 59 -13.66 -0.72 -5.35
N GLY A 60 -14.68 -1.27 -4.67
CA GLY A 60 -16.07 -1.21 -5.09
C GLY A 60 -16.34 -2.09 -6.32
N ASP A 61 -16.07 -1.54 -7.51
CA ASP A 61 -16.32 -2.18 -8.80
C ASP A 61 -15.55 -3.50 -8.91
N LYS A 62 -16.26 -4.57 -9.32
CA LYS A 62 -15.72 -5.90 -9.56
C LYS A 62 -14.52 -5.86 -10.52
N ALA A 63 -14.54 -4.97 -11.52
CA ALA A 63 -13.45 -4.79 -12.47
C ALA A 63 -12.14 -4.34 -11.80
N PHE A 64 -12.21 -3.59 -10.70
CA PHE A 64 -11.04 -3.05 -10.02
C PHE A 64 -10.58 -3.87 -8.81
N ARG A 65 -11.40 -4.81 -8.30
CA ARG A 65 -11.07 -5.59 -7.10
C ARG A 65 -9.80 -6.41 -7.24
N ALA A 66 -9.61 -7.06 -8.39
CA ALA A 66 -8.41 -7.85 -8.67
C ALA A 66 -7.16 -6.96 -8.70
N ALA A 67 -7.21 -5.87 -9.47
CA ALA A 67 -6.11 -4.91 -9.55
C ALA A 67 -5.77 -4.29 -8.18
N ALA A 68 -6.78 -3.91 -7.39
CA ALA A 68 -6.57 -3.39 -6.04
C ALA A 68 -5.92 -4.41 -5.11
N ARG A 69 -6.33 -5.69 -5.21
CA ARG A 69 -5.73 -6.78 -4.44
C ARG A 69 -4.25 -6.95 -4.80
N ASP A 70 -3.91 -6.93 -6.08
CA ASP A 70 -2.53 -7.14 -6.54
C ASP A 70 -1.60 -5.99 -6.12
N VAL A 71 -2.07 -4.75 -6.23
CA VAL A 71 -1.34 -3.58 -5.72
C VAL A 71 -1.10 -3.72 -4.22
N PHE A 72 -2.11 -4.10 -3.44
CA PHE A 72 -1.93 -4.27 -2.00
C PHE A 72 -1.06 -5.47 -1.62
N ALA A 73 -0.98 -6.51 -2.45
CA ALA A 73 -0.02 -7.60 -2.29
C ALA A 73 1.42 -7.09 -2.44
N GLU A 74 1.69 -6.21 -3.42
CA GLU A 74 2.97 -5.53 -3.55
C GLU A 74 3.27 -4.65 -2.33
N VAL A 75 2.29 -3.85 -1.87
CA VAL A 75 2.46 -3.00 -0.69
C VAL A 75 2.85 -3.83 0.53
N ILE A 76 2.24 -4.99 0.75
CA ILE A 76 2.61 -5.93 1.83
C ILE A 76 4.04 -6.43 1.64
N ARG A 77 4.42 -6.85 0.44
CA ARG A 77 5.79 -7.30 0.12
C ARG A 77 6.83 -6.22 0.43
N GLN A 78 6.60 -4.98 0.03
CA GLN A 78 7.50 -3.85 0.35
C GLN A 78 7.55 -3.54 1.83
N THR A 79 6.42 -3.68 2.54
CA THR A 79 6.37 -3.52 4.00
C THR A 79 7.34 -4.46 4.70
N LYS A 80 7.30 -5.75 4.33
CA LYS A 80 8.19 -6.77 4.90
C LYS A 80 9.67 -6.47 4.60
N LYS A 81 9.98 -6.04 3.37
CA LYS A 81 11.35 -5.62 3.00
C LYS A 81 11.85 -4.47 3.88
N ILE A 82 11.02 -3.45 4.06
CA ILE A 82 11.35 -2.26 4.88
C ILE A 82 11.56 -2.66 6.34
N GLN A 83 10.66 -3.47 6.91
CA GLN A 83 10.76 -3.95 8.29
C GLN A 83 12.01 -4.82 8.52
N ASN A 84 12.33 -5.71 7.59
CA ASN A 84 13.54 -6.54 7.66
C ASN A 84 14.81 -5.69 7.59
N ALA A 85 14.86 -4.71 6.67
CA ALA A 85 16.02 -3.83 6.53
C ALA A 85 16.27 -2.96 7.76
N ASP A 86 15.20 -2.51 8.44
CA ASP A 86 15.30 -1.72 9.68
C ASP A 86 15.77 -2.57 10.87
N THR A 87 15.43 -3.87 10.89
CA THR A 87 15.86 -4.79 11.97
C THR A 87 17.35 -5.14 11.88
N HIS A 88 17.97 -4.99 10.71
CA HIS A 88 19.38 -5.27 10.46
C HIS A 88 20.28 -4.03 10.42
N ARG A 89 19.76 -2.87 10.84
CA ARG A 89 20.52 -1.61 10.98
C ARG A 89 20.88 -1.36 12.43
#